data_AF-A0A0X3BI82-F1
#
_entry.id   AF-A0A0X3BI82-F1
#
_cell.length_a   1.000
_cell.length_b   1.000
_cell.length_c   1.000
_cell.angle_alpha   90.00
_cell.angle_beta   90.00
_cell.angle_gamma   90.00
#
_symmetry.space_group_name_H-M   'P 1'
#
loop_
_entity.id
_entity.type
_entity.pdbx_description
1 polymer ?
#
loop_
_entity_poly.entity_id
_entity_poly.type
_entity_poly.pdbx_seq_one_letter_code
_entity_poly.pdbx_strand_id
1 'polypeptide(L)'
;MPEEKRKAELKISGMHCASCALNIERALRGRDDVYEARVNLAAGTAVVEYDPAKASLADLERTVSEAGFEVVRSEVTVRIGGMVCASCAQVIEMSLADLDGVYEARVNLAAETVQIVYNPALVTASDIRLQSRTPATSTWGSWRRSPKTRRPGCGKRTSGTSSGGSPLGLQ
;
A
#
# COMPACT_ATOMS: atom_id res chain seq x y z
N MET A 1 12.54 13.25 -15.97
CA MET A 1 11.59 12.12 -15.96
C MET A 1 11.59 11.60 -14.53
N PRO A 2 10.48 11.63 -13.79
CA PRO A 2 10.52 11.32 -12.35
C PRO A 2 10.75 9.81 -12.17
N GLU A 3 11.81 9.46 -11.46
CA GLU A 3 12.05 8.11 -10.95
C GLU A 3 11.03 7.82 -9.85
N GLU A 4 9.97 7.09 -10.17
CA GLU A 4 8.92 6.76 -9.22
C GLU A 4 9.42 5.64 -8.31
N LYS A 5 9.88 5.96 -7.10
CA LYS A 5 10.38 4.96 -6.16
C LYS A 5 9.22 4.47 -5.29
N ARG A 6 9.00 3.15 -5.26
CA ARG A 6 8.05 2.52 -4.33
C ARG A 6 8.81 1.74 -3.27
N LYS A 7 8.28 1.81 -2.06
CA LYS A 7 8.79 1.08 -0.91
C LYS A 7 7.89 -0.12 -0.63
N ALA A 8 8.47 -1.32 -0.59
CA ALA A 8 7.78 -2.54 -0.17
C ALA A 8 8.46 -3.15 1.05
N GLU A 9 7.66 -3.82 1.87
CA GLU A 9 8.12 -4.50 3.08
C GLU A 9 7.78 -5.99 2.97
N LEU A 10 8.80 -6.82 2.88
CA LEU A 10 8.72 -8.26 2.66
C LEU A 10 9.07 -8.98 3.98
N LYS A 11 8.20 -9.87 4.44
CA LYS A 11 8.55 -10.76 5.55
C LYS A 11 9.25 -11.98 5.01
N ILE A 12 10.36 -12.37 5.60
CA ILE A 12 11.14 -13.51 5.13
C ILE A 12 11.21 -14.55 6.23
N SER A 13 10.83 -15.79 5.91
CA SER A 13 11.00 -16.95 6.76
C SER A 13 12.40 -17.54 6.61
N GLY A 14 12.94 -18.11 7.69
CA GLY A 14 14.26 -18.77 7.66
C GLY A 14 15.46 -17.85 7.86
N MET A 15 15.26 -16.55 8.16
CA MET A 15 16.36 -15.64 8.54
C MET A 15 16.83 -15.92 9.98
N HIS A 16 17.63 -16.96 10.17
CA HIS A 16 18.18 -17.35 11.48
C HIS A 16 19.58 -16.79 11.76
N CYS A 17 20.24 -16.20 10.77
CA CYS A 17 21.62 -15.73 10.90
C CYS A 17 21.81 -14.34 10.26
N ALA A 18 22.69 -13.53 10.85
CA ALA A 18 23.08 -12.23 10.28
C ALA A 18 23.64 -12.37 8.85
N SER A 19 24.36 -13.45 8.58
CA SER A 19 24.87 -13.78 7.24
C SER A 19 23.75 -14.01 6.23
N CYS A 20 22.63 -14.62 6.63
CA CYS A 20 21.45 -14.82 5.79
C CYS A 20 20.81 -13.48 5.42
N ALA A 21 20.61 -12.59 6.40
CA ALA A 21 20.09 -11.25 6.16
C ALA A 21 20.98 -10.44 5.21
N LEU A 22 22.30 -10.50 5.37
CA LEU A 22 23.26 -9.83 4.49
C LEU A 22 23.29 -10.43 3.07
N ASN A 23 23.02 -11.73 2.92
CA ASN A 23 22.94 -12.36 1.62
C ASN A 23 21.71 -11.85 0.84
N ILE A 24 20.56 -11.79 1.52
CA ILE A 24 19.32 -11.27 0.96
C ILE A 24 19.47 -9.78 0.60
N GLU A 25 20.04 -8.97 1.49
CA GLU A 25 20.26 -7.55 1.22
C GLU A 25 21.14 -7.34 -0.02
N ARG A 26 22.21 -8.13 -0.17
CA ARG A 26 23.07 -8.08 -1.35
C ARG A 26 22.38 -8.57 -2.62
N ALA A 27 21.58 -9.64 -2.54
CA ALA A 27 20.81 -10.14 -3.68
C ALA A 27 19.80 -9.10 -4.19
N LEU A 28 19.13 -8.40 -3.26
CA LEU A 28 18.18 -7.34 -3.61
C LEU A 28 18.87 -6.07 -4.12
N ARG A 29 19.95 -5.60 -3.46
CA ARG A 29 20.75 -4.44 -3.93
C ARG A 29 21.48 -4.68 -5.24
N GLY A 30 21.75 -5.94 -5.59
CA GLY A 30 22.44 -6.30 -6.83
C GLY A 30 21.58 -6.15 -8.09
N ARG A 31 20.28 -5.85 -7.95
CA ARG A 31 19.37 -5.63 -9.07
C ARG A 31 19.40 -4.18 -9.53
N ASP A 32 19.39 -3.96 -10.85
CA ASP A 32 19.33 -2.62 -11.45
C ASP A 32 17.96 -1.91 -11.22
N ASP A 33 16.95 -2.66 -10.80
CA ASP A 33 15.60 -2.14 -10.53
C ASP A 33 15.38 -1.71 -9.06
N VAL A 34 16.38 -1.93 -8.20
CA VAL A 34 16.33 -1.66 -6.75
C VAL A 34 17.26 -0.51 -6.41
N TYR A 35 16.71 0.53 -5.79
CA TYR A 35 17.46 1.69 -5.32
C TYR A 35 18.10 1.45 -3.95
N GLU A 36 17.33 0.90 -3.03
CA GLU A 36 17.78 0.62 -1.68
C GLU A 36 17.13 -0.66 -1.15
N ALA A 37 17.88 -1.47 -0.42
CA ALA A 37 17.35 -2.59 0.35
C ALA A 37 17.96 -2.55 1.76
N ARG A 38 17.13 -2.80 2.76
CA ARG A 38 17.53 -2.91 4.17
C ARG A 38 16.84 -4.12 4.78
N VAL A 39 17.61 -4.98 5.44
CA VAL A 39 17.05 -6.13 6.15
C VAL A 39 17.15 -5.93 7.66
N ASN A 40 16.04 -6.15 8.35
CA ASN A 40 15.96 -6.14 9.80
C ASN A 40 15.83 -7.58 10.32
N LEU A 41 16.93 -8.13 10.83
CA LEU A 41 16.96 -9.47 11.41
C LEU A 41 16.08 -9.59 12.67
N ALA A 42 16.06 -8.57 13.52
CA ALA A 42 15.30 -8.58 14.78
C ALA A 42 13.79 -8.62 14.53
N ALA A 43 13.33 -7.88 13.53
CA ALA A 43 11.93 -7.88 13.12
C ALA A 43 11.62 -8.97 12.07
N GLY A 44 12.62 -9.67 11.52
CA GLY A 44 12.44 -10.65 10.45
C GLY A 44 11.86 -10.05 9.15
N THR A 45 12.04 -8.76 8.91
CA THR A 45 11.46 -8.02 7.77
C THR A 45 12.55 -7.42 6.89
N ALA A 46 12.32 -7.38 5.59
CA ALA A 46 13.15 -6.74 4.59
C ALA A 46 12.37 -5.58 3.96
N VAL A 47 12.99 -4.41 3.89
CA VAL A 47 12.42 -3.20 3.34
C VAL A 47 13.19 -2.85 2.08
N VAL A 48 12.49 -2.73 0.96
CA VAL A 48 13.09 -2.49 -0.35
C VAL A 48 12.45 -1.29 -1.04
N GLU A 49 13.27 -0.44 -1.63
CA GLU A 49 12.88 0.67 -2.49
C GLU A 49 13.23 0.32 -3.93
N TYR A 50 12.21 0.19 -4.78
CA TYR A 50 12.34 -0.29 -6.16
C TYR A 50 11.54 0.59 -7.13
N ASP A 51 11.86 0.47 -8.42
CA ASP A 51 11.10 1.10 -9.50
C ASP A 51 9.91 0.18 -9.90
N PRO A 52 8.65 0.57 -9.64
CA PRO A 52 7.48 -0.22 -10.02
C PRO A 52 7.23 -0.27 -11.53
N ALA A 53 7.91 0.55 -12.33
CA ALA A 53 7.85 0.48 -13.78
C ALA A 53 8.74 -0.64 -14.34
N LYS A 54 9.74 -1.10 -13.57
CA LYS A 54 10.72 -2.11 -14.01
C LYS A 54 10.65 -3.42 -13.23
N ALA A 55 10.36 -3.35 -11.93
CA ALA A 55 10.24 -4.51 -11.07
C ALA A 55 8.85 -4.61 -10.43
N SER A 56 8.33 -5.83 -10.39
CA SER A 56 7.12 -6.18 -9.65
C SER A 56 7.48 -6.70 -8.26
N LEU A 57 6.52 -6.70 -7.35
CA LEU A 57 6.67 -7.41 -6.07
C LEU A 57 7.04 -8.89 -6.28
N ALA A 58 6.44 -9.53 -7.28
CA ALA A 58 6.72 -10.92 -7.64
C ALA A 58 8.19 -11.16 -8.07
N ASP A 59 8.84 -10.17 -8.69
CA ASP A 59 10.25 -10.27 -9.09
C ASP A 59 11.18 -10.18 -7.88
N LEU A 60 10.81 -9.35 -6.90
CA LEU A 60 11.51 -9.25 -5.61
C LEU A 60 11.35 -10.55 -4.82
N GLU A 61 10.14 -11.11 -4.76
CA GLU A 61 9.87 -12.42 -4.15
C GLU A 61 10.70 -13.54 -4.81
N ARG A 62 10.76 -13.56 -6.15
CA ARG A 62 11.59 -14.51 -6.89
C ARG A 62 13.06 -14.40 -6.52
N THR A 63 13.58 -13.18 -6.45
CA THR A 63 14.99 -12.94 -6.06
C THR A 63 15.28 -13.48 -4.65
N VAL A 64 14.34 -13.31 -3.72
CA VAL A 64 14.46 -13.86 -2.36
C VAL A 64 14.39 -15.39 -2.37
N SER A 65 13.53 -15.96 -3.22
CA SER A 65 13.39 -17.42 -3.40
C SER A 65 14.64 -18.05 -4.02
N GLU A 66 15.26 -17.38 -5.00
CA GLU A 66 16.54 -17.77 -5.59
C GLU A 66 17.70 -17.69 -4.58
N ALA A 67 17.62 -16.78 -3.62
CA ALA A 67 18.56 -16.72 -2.49
C ALA A 67 18.34 -17.84 -1.45
N GLY A 68 17.33 -18.70 -1.63
CA GLY A 68 17.01 -19.84 -0.77
C GLY A 68 16.12 -19.51 0.43
N PHE A 69 15.38 -18.40 0.38
CA PHE A 69 14.48 -17.97 1.45
C PHE A 69 13.04 -17.83 0.95
N GLU A 70 12.08 -17.92 1.87
CA GLU A 70 10.65 -17.83 1.51
C GLU A 70 10.04 -16.54 2.04
N VAL A 71 9.29 -15.83 1.18
CA VAL A 71 8.52 -14.66 1.59
C VAL A 71 7.19 -15.11 2.18
N VAL A 72 6.92 -14.71 3.42
CA VAL A 72 5.68 -15.05 4.12
C VAL A 72 4.59 -14.09 3.69
N ARG A 73 3.63 -14.60 2.92
CA ARG A 73 2.38 -13.90 2.57
C ARG A 73 1.18 -14.69 3.07
N SER A 74 0.18 -13.98 3.56
CA SER A 74 -1.12 -14.56 3.87
C SER A 74 -2.18 -13.89 3.03
N GLU A 75 -3.05 -14.71 2.46
CA GLU A 75 -4.26 -14.27 1.80
C GLU A 75 -5.43 -14.49 2.75
N VAL A 76 -6.24 -13.47 2.94
CA VAL A 76 -7.52 -13.59 3.65
C VAL A 76 -8.63 -13.07 2.77
N THR A 77 -9.70 -13.85 2.67
CA THR A 77 -10.97 -13.40 2.11
C THR A 77 -11.88 -13.00 3.27
N VAL A 78 -12.25 -11.73 3.34
CA VAL A 78 -13.15 -11.20 4.37
C VAL A 78 -14.47 -10.80 3.71
N ARG A 79 -15.59 -11.21 4.31
CA ARG A 79 -16.91 -10.72 3.92
C ARG A 79 -17.20 -9.41 4.66
N ILE A 80 -17.55 -8.37 3.91
CA ILE A 80 -17.92 -7.07 4.47
C ILE A 80 -19.42 -6.90 4.24
N GLY A 81 -20.21 -7.05 5.30
CA GLY A 81 -21.65 -6.82 5.23
C GLY A 81 -21.98 -5.35 5.01
N GLY A 82 -22.92 -5.05 4.11
CA GLY A 82 -23.38 -3.69 3.84
C GLY A 82 -22.58 -2.94 2.77
N MET A 83 -21.82 -3.64 1.93
CA MET A 83 -21.12 -3.04 0.80
C MET A 83 -22.07 -2.79 -0.39
N VAL A 84 -22.97 -1.82 -0.23
CA VAL A 84 -24.03 -1.55 -1.22
C VAL A 84 -23.60 -0.54 -2.29
N CYS A 85 -22.50 0.18 -2.07
CA CYS A 85 -22.10 1.30 -2.90
C CYS A 85 -20.70 1.09 -3.49
N ALA A 86 -20.59 1.21 -4.82
CA ALA A 86 -19.33 1.11 -5.54
C ALA A 86 -18.29 2.14 -5.05
N SER A 87 -18.73 3.33 -4.63
CA SER A 87 -17.82 4.34 -4.07
C SER A 87 -17.31 3.96 -2.67
N CYS A 88 -18.09 3.25 -1.85
CA CYS A 88 -17.62 2.73 -0.57
C CYS A 88 -16.59 1.60 -0.77
N ALA A 89 -16.82 0.70 -1.73
CA ALA A 89 -15.88 -0.36 -2.07
C ALA A 89 -14.51 0.17 -2.50
N GLN A 90 -14.50 1.20 -3.34
CA GLN A 90 -13.26 1.86 -3.79
C GLN A 90 -12.51 2.52 -2.63
N VAL A 91 -13.23 3.17 -1.71
CA VAL A 91 -12.60 3.76 -0.51
C VAL A 91 -11.98 2.67 0.36
N ILE A 92 -12.69 1.56 0.59
CA ILE A 92 -12.19 0.44 1.39
C ILE A 92 -10.96 -0.19 0.75
N GLU A 93 -10.97 -0.41 -0.56
CA GLU A 93 -9.82 -0.95 -1.30
C GLU A 93 -8.59 -0.05 -1.13
N MET A 94 -8.75 1.26 -1.34
CA MET A 94 -7.67 2.23 -1.15
C MET A 94 -7.20 2.28 0.30
N SER A 95 -8.13 2.23 1.27
CA SER A 95 -7.80 2.26 2.69
C SER A 95 -7.06 1.02 3.16
N LEU A 96 -7.36 -0.14 2.60
CA LEU A 96 -6.64 -1.39 2.90
C LEU A 96 -5.29 -1.43 2.20
N ALA A 97 -5.21 -0.95 0.95
CA ALA A 97 -3.95 -0.88 0.21
C ALA A 97 -2.94 0.14 0.78
N ASP A 98 -3.41 1.13 1.55
CA ASP A 98 -2.56 2.12 2.23
C ASP A 98 -1.96 1.58 3.55
N LEU A 99 -2.48 0.50 4.11
CA LEU A 99 -1.95 -0.09 5.34
C LEU A 99 -0.54 -0.65 5.12
N ASP A 100 0.41 -0.26 5.98
CA ASP A 100 1.77 -0.82 5.98
C ASP A 100 1.71 -2.34 6.22
N GLY A 101 2.09 -3.11 5.19
CA GLY A 101 2.08 -4.58 5.23
C GLY A 101 0.97 -5.25 4.41
N VAL A 102 0.12 -4.47 3.72
CA VAL A 102 -0.79 -4.99 2.69
C VAL A 102 -0.11 -4.90 1.32
N TYR A 103 -0.01 -6.03 0.64
CA TYR A 103 0.58 -6.14 -0.70
C TYR A 103 -0.45 -5.80 -1.78
N GLU A 104 -1.65 -6.36 -1.64
CA GLU A 104 -2.73 -6.16 -2.57
C GLU A 104 -4.07 -6.30 -1.85
N ALA A 105 -5.02 -5.42 -2.17
CA ALA A 105 -6.40 -5.54 -1.74
C ALA A 105 -7.29 -5.48 -2.99
N ARG A 106 -8.17 -6.48 -3.15
CA ARG A 106 -9.13 -6.59 -4.26
C ARG A 106 -10.52 -6.72 -3.69
N VAL A 107 -11.41 -5.81 -4.05
CA VAL A 107 -12.81 -5.86 -3.62
C VAL A 107 -13.70 -6.47 -4.70
N ASN A 108 -14.55 -7.43 -4.31
CA ASN A 108 -15.58 -8.01 -5.16
C ASN A 108 -16.97 -7.64 -4.62
N LEU A 109 -17.62 -6.68 -5.30
CA LEU A 109 -18.96 -6.19 -4.99
C LEU A 109 -20.05 -7.25 -5.19
N ALA A 110 -19.93 -8.11 -6.20
CA ALA A 110 -20.95 -9.12 -6.52
C ALA A 110 -21.04 -10.21 -5.44
N ALA A 111 -19.92 -10.51 -4.78
CA ALA A 111 -19.83 -11.49 -3.72
C ALA A 111 -19.75 -10.86 -2.31
N GLU A 112 -19.77 -9.52 -2.21
CA GLU A 112 -19.57 -8.76 -0.96
C GLU A 112 -18.31 -9.20 -0.17
N THR A 113 -17.27 -9.58 -0.91
CA THR A 113 -16.00 -10.10 -0.35
C THR A 113 -14.84 -9.24 -0.76
N VAL A 114 -13.89 -9.02 0.15
CA VAL A 114 -12.57 -8.47 -0.14
C VAL A 114 -11.51 -9.55 0.01
N GLN A 115 -10.63 -9.67 -0.99
CA GLN A 115 -9.45 -10.51 -0.96
C GLN A 115 -8.25 -9.61 -0.67
N ILE A 116 -7.49 -9.95 0.36
CA ILE A 116 -6.37 -9.13 0.82
C ILE A 116 -5.16 -10.06 0.95
N VAL A 117 -4.10 -9.71 0.25
CA VAL A 117 -2.78 -10.32 0.39
C VAL A 117 -1.98 -9.41 1.31
N TYR A 118 -1.68 -9.90 2.51
CA TYR A 118 -1.02 -9.14 3.56
C TYR A 118 0.05 -9.97 4.26
N ASN A 119 0.88 -9.27 5.01
CA ASN A 119 1.88 -9.86 5.85
C ASN A 119 1.30 -10.13 7.25
N PRO A 120 1.11 -11.40 7.67
CA PRO A 120 0.48 -11.75 8.95
C PRO A 120 1.30 -11.37 10.18
N ALA A 121 2.58 -11.03 10.02
CA ALA A 121 3.46 -10.65 11.12
C ALA A 121 3.40 -9.14 11.46
N LEU A 122 2.88 -8.32 10.55
CA LEU A 122 2.69 -6.87 10.76
C LEU A 122 1.20 -6.52 10.95
N VAL A 123 0.33 -7.21 10.22
CA VAL A 123 -1.11 -6.98 10.25
C VAL A 123 -1.80 -8.28 10.65
N THR A 124 -2.60 -8.23 11.72
CA THR A 124 -3.41 -9.38 12.16
C THR A 124 -4.80 -9.31 11.55
N ALA A 125 -5.45 -10.45 11.33
CA ALA A 125 -6.83 -10.50 10.83
C ALA A 125 -7.83 -9.65 11.66
N SER A 126 -7.53 -9.42 12.94
CA SER A 126 -8.30 -8.53 13.82
C SER A 126 -8.25 -7.06 13.39
N ASP A 127 -7.09 -6.60 12.90
CA ASP A 127 -6.85 -5.22 12.45
C ASP A 127 -7.61 -4.95 11.14
N ILE A 128 -7.52 -5.91 10.21
CA ILE A 128 -8.26 -5.91 8.94
C ILE A 128 -9.78 -5.83 9.19
N ARG A 129 -10.29 -6.63 10.13
CA ARG A 129 -11.71 -6.62 10.51
C ARG A 129 -12.12 -5.30 11.16
N LEU A 130 -11.28 -4.71 12.00
CA LEU A 130 -11.53 -3.41 12.61
C LEU A 130 -11.66 -2.33 11.53
N GLN A 131 -10.69 -2.29 10.61
CA GLN A 131 -10.61 -1.30 9.55
C GLN A 131 -11.81 -1.37 8.60
N SER A 132 -12.27 -2.59 8.28
CA SER A 132 -13.44 -2.81 7.41
C SER A 132 -14.79 -2.39 8.02
N ARG A 133 -14.87 -2.20 9.34
CA ARG A 133 -16.12 -1.88 10.07
C ARG A 133 -16.31 -0.39 10.36
N THR A 134 -15.25 0.40 10.29
CA THR A 134 -15.32 1.83 10.64
C THR A 134 -15.92 2.64 9.49
N PRO A 135 -17.02 3.39 9.68
CA PRO A 135 -17.46 4.37 8.70
C PRO A 135 -16.34 5.41 8.54
N ALA A 136 -15.93 5.67 7.30
CA ALA A 136 -14.76 6.47 6.92
C ALA A 136 -14.82 7.97 7.25
N THR A 137 -15.49 8.36 8.34
CA THR A 137 -15.73 9.77 8.69
C THR A 137 -15.45 9.99 10.17
N SER A 138 -14.17 10.20 10.53
CA SER A 138 -13.72 11.24 11.50
C SER A 138 -12.33 10.98 12.10
N THR A 139 -11.89 9.73 12.28
CA THR A 139 -10.61 9.45 12.98
C THR A 139 -9.39 9.32 12.07
N TRP A 140 -9.56 9.37 10.75
CA TRP A 140 -8.46 9.26 9.80
C TRP A 140 -7.57 10.51 9.70
N GLY A 141 -7.99 11.65 10.28
CA GLY A 141 -7.21 12.89 10.27
C GLY A 141 -5.95 12.88 11.14
N SER A 142 -5.83 11.95 12.11
CA SER A 142 -4.67 11.90 13.03
C SER A 142 -3.57 10.95 12.56
N TRP A 143 -3.92 9.89 11.81
CA TRP A 143 -2.97 8.93 11.24
C TRP A 143 -2.37 9.38 9.89
N ARG A 144 -3.03 10.33 9.21
CA ARG A 144 -2.53 11.03 8.00
C ARG A 144 -1.40 12.02 8.33
N ARG A 145 -0.45 11.62 9.16
CA ARG A 145 0.81 12.33 9.42
C ARG A 145 2.05 11.43 9.26
N SER A 146 1.91 10.36 8.50
CA SER A 146 3.05 9.61 7.95
C SER A 146 3.17 9.90 6.44
N PRO A 147 4.35 10.35 5.96
CA PRO A 147 4.52 10.88 4.61
C PRO A 147 4.83 9.74 3.63
N LYS A 148 3.83 9.03 3.12
CA LYS A 148 4.02 8.21 1.91
C LYS A 148 3.07 8.68 0.81
N THR A 149 3.66 9.44 -0.11
CA THR A 149 3.18 9.75 -1.47
C THR A 149 2.05 10.78 -1.61
N ARG A 150 2.47 12.03 -1.90
CA ARG A 150 1.64 13.00 -2.63
C ARG A 150 1.36 12.39 -4.01
N ARG A 151 0.12 12.01 -4.30
CA ARG A 151 -0.38 11.91 -5.69
C ARG A 151 -0.28 13.30 -6.33
N PRO A 152 0.44 13.51 -7.44
CA PRO A 152 0.18 14.66 -8.28
C PRO A 152 -1.04 14.35 -9.17
N GLY A 153 -1.96 15.29 -9.25
CA GLY A 153 -2.95 15.33 -10.33
C GLY A 153 -4.26 14.60 -10.08
N CYS A 154 -5.15 15.21 -9.29
CA CYS A 154 -6.56 15.22 -9.65
C CYS A 154 -7.03 16.67 -9.59
N GLY A 155 -7.23 17.25 -10.77
CA GLY A 155 -7.47 18.67 -10.99
C GLY A 155 -8.62 19.19 -10.13
N LYS A 156 -8.30 20.12 -9.22
CA LYS A 156 -9.30 21.04 -8.68
C LYS A 156 -9.54 22.08 -9.75
N ARG A 157 -10.56 21.82 -10.56
CA ARG A 157 -11.27 22.83 -11.34
C ARG A 157 -11.94 23.76 -10.31
N THR A 158 -11.24 24.80 -9.87
CA THR A 158 -11.86 25.92 -9.16
C THR A 158 -12.05 27.02 -10.17
N SER A 159 -13.30 27.13 -10.62
CA SER A 159 -13.85 28.30 -11.31
C SER A 159 -13.34 29.58 -10.66
N GLY A 160 -12.63 30.38 -11.45
CA GLY A 160 -12.20 31.70 -11.04
C GLY A 160 -13.39 32.59 -10.75
N THR A 161 -13.46 33.08 -9.52
CA THR A 161 -14.15 34.31 -9.18
C THR A 161 -13.41 35.46 -9.85
N SER A 162 -14.05 36.15 -10.78
CA SER A 162 -13.65 37.48 -11.22
C SER A 162 -14.91 38.31 -11.42
N SER A 163 -15.18 39.09 -10.39
CA SER A 163 -15.62 40.48 -10.40
C SER A 163 -16.06 41.07 -11.73
N GLY A 164 -17.24 41.70 -11.73
CA GLY A 164 -17.51 42.80 -12.64
C GLY A 164 -18.98 43.08 -12.89
N GLY A 165 -19.44 44.22 -12.37
CA GLY A 165 -20.33 45.09 -13.16
C GLY A 165 -21.82 44.98 -12.88
N SER A 166 -22.31 45.97 -12.14
CA SER A 166 -23.66 46.56 -12.27
C SER A 166 -24.06 46.71 -13.75
N PRO A 167 -25.36 46.65 -14.10
CA PRO A 167 -26.15 47.88 -14.10
C PRO A 167 -27.67 47.69 -13.86
N LEU A 168 -28.37 48.84 -13.75
CA LEU A 168 -29.78 49.11 -14.10
C LEU A 168 -30.84 49.27 -13.00
N GLY A 169 -31.59 50.38 -13.17
CA GLY A 169 -32.87 50.76 -12.54
C GLY A 169 -32.69 52.06 -11.75
N LEU A 170 -32.91 53.28 -12.25
CA LEU A 170 -33.98 53.83 -13.10
C LEU A 170 -35.39 53.56 -12.56
N GLN A 171 -35.81 54.41 -11.61
CA GLN A 171 -37.10 55.13 -11.58
C GLN A 171 -37.08 56.17 -10.48
#